data_AF-A0A932K5U8-F1
#
_entry.id   AF-A0A932K5U8-F1
#
_cell.length_a   1.000
_cell.length_b   1.000
_cell.length_c   1.000
_cell.angle_alpha   90.00
_cell.angle_beta   90.00
_cell.angle_gamma   90.00
#
_symmetry.space_group_name_H-M   'P 1'
#
loop_
_entity.id
_entity.type
_entity.pdbx_description
1 polymer ?
#
loop_
_entity_poly.entity_id
_entity_poly.type
_entity_poly.pdbx_seq_one_letter_code
_entity_poly.pdbx_strand_id
1 'polypeptide(L)'
;MRESRVALFLIMWGLIVCPTLALAGGEFSIGGRPVEPQDTNFAGVRHASPKYRISVQINHDTQMRDHLELTVVDEVFQALLADHRREPLLSSNFLTVVFITEAKMSRFYEGPKRRIFRMLEGEMEKHPDVYLSPTAVFISDSTLSDDRRLRSALYQGLGYLFRQEFYEAMEGLINRGIPVPYPHD
;
A
#
# COMPACT_ATOMS: atom_id res chain seq x y z
N MET A 1 16.77 -3.65 66.54
CA MET A 1 15.76 -2.64 66.13
C MET A 1 16.53 -1.36 65.84
N ARG A 2 16.65 -0.83 64.63
CA ARG A 2 15.60 -0.62 63.64
C ARG A 2 16.30 -0.36 62.28
N GLU A 3 16.71 -1.43 61.61
CA GLU A 3 17.10 -1.40 60.20
C GLU A 3 15.82 -1.21 59.39
N SER A 4 15.42 0.04 59.14
CA SER A 4 14.18 0.33 58.42
C SER A 4 14.28 1.64 57.65
N ARG A 5 15.36 1.83 56.89
CA ARG A 5 15.47 2.94 55.93
C ARG A 5 16.07 2.58 54.57
N VAL A 6 16.31 1.30 54.28
CA VAL A 6 16.87 0.87 52.98
C VAL A 6 15.86 0.09 52.12
N ALA A 7 14.72 -0.30 52.67
CA ALA A 7 13.74 -1.17 51.99
C ALA A 7 12.71 -0.45 51.10
N LEU A 8 12.97 0.78 50.65
CA LEU A 8 11.99 1.57 49.87
C LEU A 8 12.56 2.22 48.60
N PHE A 9 13.72 1.76 48.12
CA PHE A 9 14.33 2.25 46.88
C PHE A 9 14.53 1.18 45.80
N LEU A 10 14.03 -0.04 46.00
CA LEU A 10 14.16 -1.18 45.06
C LEU A 10 12.81 -1.70 44.54
N ILE A 11 11.80 -0.83 44.41
CA ILE A 11 10.52 -1.14 43.74
C ILE A 11 10.22 -0.06 42.68
N MET A 12 11.26 0.46 42.03
CA MET A 12 11.13 1.47 40.96
C MET A 12 11.98 1.10 39.75
N TRP A 13 12.11 -0.20 39.45
CA TRP A 13 12.79 -0.72 38.26
C TRP A 13 12.14 -2.01 37.71
N GLY A 14 10.91 -2.30 38.12
CA GLY A 14 10.23 -3.56 37.82
C GLY A 14 8.83 -3.35 37.28
N LEU A 15 8.69 -2.49 36.27
CA LEU A 15 7.56 -2.44 35.33
C LEU A 15 7.95 -1.49 34.19
N ILE A 16 9.00 -1.86 33.45
CA ILE A 16 8.93 -1.67 32.01
C ILE A 16 7.84 -2.65 31.56
N VAL A 17 6.59 -2.21 31.73
CA VAL A 17 5.54 -2.64 30.83
C VAL A 17 6.12 -2.28 29.48
N CYS A 18 6.69 -3.24 28.75
CA CYS A 18 6.59 -3.18 27.32
C CYS A 18 5.09 -2.97 27.09
N PRO A 19 4.62 -1.80 26.62
CA PRO A 19 3.45 -1.89 25.78
C PRO A 19 3.94 -2.84 24.70
N THR A 20 3.48 -4.08 24.72
CA THR A 20 3.41 -4.87 23.50
C THR A 20 2.85 -3.89 22.49
N LEU A 21 3.72 -3.45 21.59
CA LEU A 21 3.38 -2.55 20.51
C LEU A 21 2.14 -3.17 19.88
N ALA A 22 0.97 -2.64 20.21
CA ALA A 22 -0.21 -2.83 19.41
C ALA A 22 0.05 -1.99 18.15
N LEU A 23 1.03 -2.42 17.34
CA LEU A 23 1.00 -2.13 15.93
C LEU A 23 -0.20 -2.94 15.44
N ALA A 24 -1.36 -2.30 15.40
CA ALA A 24 -2.37 -2.66 14.42
C ALA A 24 -1.83 -2.29 13.03
N GLY A 25 -0.72 -2.91 12.63
CA GLY A 25 -0.25 -2.92 11.26
C GLY A 25 -1.03 -4.02 10.56
N GLY A 26 -1.65 -3.74 9.42
CA GLY A 26 -2.43 -4.76 8.73
C GLY A 26 -1.55 -5.95 8.34
N GLU A 27 -2.10 -7.15 8.44
CA GLU A 27 -1.36 -8.39 8.22
C GLU A 27 -1.62 -8.90 6.81
N PHE A 28 -0.66 -9.64 6.26
CA PHE A 28 -0.79 -10.27 4.94
C PHE A 28 -1.06 -11.76 5.10
N SER A 29 -1.75 -12.36 4.14
CA SER A 29 -1.92 -13.81 4.06
C SER A 29 -1.64 -14.37 2.65
N ILE A 30 -1.24 -15.64 2.60
CA ILE A 30 -1.11 -16.44 1.38
C ILE A 30 -1.73 -17.82 1.64
N GLY A 31 -2.71 -18.20 0.83
CA GLY A 31 -3.50 -19.41 1.01
C GLY A 31 -4.22 -19.44 2.36
N GLY A 32 -4.67 -18.28 2.85
CA GLY A 32 -5.32 -18.14 4.15
C GLY A 32 -4.39 -18.30 5.36
N ARG A 33 -3.07 -18.35 5.15
CA ARG A 33 -2.07 -18.39 6.23
C ARG A 33 -1.41 -17.02 6.37
N PRO A 34 -1.28 -16.48 7.59
CA PRO A 34 -0.57 -15.23 7.81
C PRO A 34 0.89 -15.36 7.36
N VAL A 35 1.44 -14.28 6.82
CA VAL A 35 2.85 -14.19 6.42
C VAL A 35 3.49 -12.94 6.99
N GLU A 36 4.77 -13.04 7.35
CA GLU A 36 5.52 -11.90 7.87
C GLU A 36 5.76 -10.85 6.78
N PRO A 37 5.65 -9.55 7.10
CA PRO A 37 6.03 -8.48 6.17
C PRO A 37 7.47 -8.63 5.68
N GLN A 38 7.72 -8.30 4.41
CA GLN A 38 9.08 -8.25 3.84
C GLN A 38 9.85 -7.02 4.31
N ASP A 39 9.15 -5.90 4.50
CA ASP A 39 9.71 -4.66 5.03
C ASP A 39 8.68 -3.99 5.94
N THR A 40 9.15 -3.31 6.98
CA THR A 40 8.33 -2.49 7.88
C THR A 40 9.05 -1.18 8.10
N ASN A 41 8.41 -0.07 7.71
CA ASN A 41 8.98 1.26 7.80
C ASN A 41 7.97 2.24 8.42
N PHE A 42 8.29 3.54 8.42
CA PHE A 42 7.41 4.57 8.99
C PHE A 42 6.05 4.69 8.28
N ALA A 43 5.99 4.36 6.99
CA ALA A 43 4.75 4.46 6.22
C ALA A 43 3.81 3.28 6.52
N GLY A 44 4.35 2.07 6.68
CA GLY A 44 3.55 0.87 6.85
C GLY A 44 4.35 -0.42 6.86
N VAL A 45 3.63 -1.51 6.67
CA VAL A 45 4.19 -2.84 6.38
C VAL A 45 4.05 -3.15 4.90
N ARG A 46 5.04 -3.82 4.31
CA ARG A 46 5.12 -4.08 2.88
C ARG A 46 5.39 -5.55 2.60
N HIS A 47 4.79 -6.05 1.54
CA HIS A 47 5.03 -7.38 1.01
C HIS A 47 4.86 -7.38 -0.51
N ALA A 48 5.55 -8.28 -1.22
CA ALA A 48 5.32 -8.51 -2.64
C ALA A 48 4.33 -9.66 -2.88
N SER A 49 3.47 -9.54 -3.90
CA SER A 49 2.58 -10.64 -4.29
C SER A 49 3.38 -11.90 -4.68
N PRO A 50 2.86 -13.12 -4.43
CA PRO A 50 3.60 -14.37 -4.63
C PRO A 50 4.14 -14.59 -6.04
N LYS A 51 3.31 -14.35 -7.08
CA LYS A 51 3.60 -14.73 -8.46
C LYS A 51 4.22 -13.60 -9.26
N TYR A 52 3.59 -12.43 -9.28
CA TYR A 52 4.04 -11.29 -10.11
C TYR A 52 4.90 -10.28 -9.36
N ARG A 53 5.18 -10.54 -8.06
CA ARG A 53 6.03 -9.71 -7.20
C ARG A 53 5.58 -8.25 -7.15
N ILE A 54 4.28 -8.01 -7.25
CA ILE A 54 3.68 -6.67 -7.17
C ILE A 54 3.84 -6.17 -5.74
N SER A 55 4.42 -4.99 -5.60
CA SER A 55 4.66 -4.37 -4.31
C SER A 55 3.34 -3.91 -3.69
N VAL A 56 3.03 -4.40 -2.48
CA VAL A 56 1.84 -4.03 -1.71
C VAL A 56 2.27 -3.50 -0.36
N GLN A 57 1.71 -2.36 0.06
CA GLN A 57 1.94 -1.76 1.35
C GLN A 57 0.62 -1.48 2.05
N ILE A 58 0.57 -1.75 3.34
CA ILE A 58 -0.55 -1.37 4.20
C ILE A 58 -0.02 -0.27 5.12
N ASN A 59 -0.58 0.94 5.02
CA ASN A 59 -0.18 2.01 5.93
C ASN A 59 -0.62 1.71 7.36
N HIS A 60 0.16 2.16 8.36
CA HIS A 60 -0.10 1.88 9.79
C HIS A 60 -1.42 2.41 10.34
N ASP A 61 -2.03 3.39 9.70
CA ASP A 61 -3.34 3.92 10.12
C ASP A 61 -4.52 3.19 9.46
N THR A 62 -4.24 2.26 8.54
CA THR A 62 -5.24 1.47 7.82
C THR A 62 -6.01 0.58 8.79
N GLN A 63 -7.34 0.66 8.77
CA GLN A 63 -8.17 -0.18 9.62
C GLN A 63 -8.44 -1.52 8.93
N MET A 64 -7.62 -2.53 9.23
CA MET A 64 -7.86 -3.89 8.78
C MET A 64 -8.74 -4.66 9.77
N ARG A 65 -9.74 -5.38 9.25
CA ARG A 65 -10.54 -6.35 10.02
C ARG A 65 -9.95 -7.76 9.93
N ASP A 66 -9.40 -8.08 8.77
CA ASP A 66 -8.81 -9.36 8.41
C ASP A 66 -7.49 -9.15 7.66
N HIS A 67 -6.77 -10.24 7.40
CA HIS A 67 -5.55 -10.24 6.61
C HIS A 67 -5.83 -9.92 5.13
N LEU A 68 -4.92 -9.19 4.48
CA LEU A 68 -4.95 -9.05 3.04
C LEU A 68 -4.36 -10.29 2.37
N GLU A 69 -5.23 -11.06 1.70
CA GLU A 69 -4.82 -12.21 0.90
C GLU A 69 -4.08 -11.77 -0.37
N LEU A 70 -2.76 -11.94 -0.40
CA LEU A 70 -1.90 -11.42 -1.49
C LEU A 70 -2.17 -12.11 -2.84
N THR A 71 -2.78 -13.30 -2.87
CA THR A 71 -3.14 -13.97 -4.12
C THR A 71 -4.18 -13.19 -4.91
N VAL A 72 -5.04 -12.39 -4.25
CA VAL A 72 -6.03 -11.55 -4.94
C VAL A 72 -5.36 -10.54 -5.87
N VAL A 73 -4.18 -10.05 -5.51
CA VAL A 73 -3.40 -9.10 -6.32
C VAL A 73 -2.88 -9.79 -7.57
N ASP A 74 -2.38 -11.02 -7.43
CA ASP A 74 -1.91 -11.82 -8.58
C ASP A 74 -3.06 -12.23 -9.51
N GLU A 75 -4.21 -12.61 -8.95
CA GLU A 75 -5.41 -12.96 -9.73
C GLU A 75 -5.90 -11.80 -10.57
N VAL A 76 -5.99 -10.60 -9.97
CA VAL A 76 -6.41 -9.38 -10.68
C VAL A 76 -5.39 -9.00 -11.75
N PHE A 77 -4.09 -9.09 -11.46
CA PHE A 77 -3.07 -8.79 -12.46
C PHE A 77 -3.07 -9.80 -13.61
N GLN A 78 -3.34 -11.08 -13.33
CA GLN A 78 -3.52 -12.09 -14.36
C GLN A 78 -4.73 -11.80 -15.25
N ALA A 79 -5.84 -11.30 -14.69
CA ALA A 79 -6.99 -10.86 -15.47
C ALA A 79 -6.64 -9.69 -16.40
N LEU A 80 -5.90 -8.69 -15.91
CA LEU A 80 -5.42 -7.57 -16.74
C LEU A 80 -4.53 -8.02 -17.90
N LEU A 81 -3.62 -8.97 -17.66
CA LEU A 81 -2.78 -9.57 -18.71
C LEU A 81 -3.64 -10.26 -19.79
N ALA A 82 -4.67 -10.99 -19.38
CA ALA A 82 -5.58 -11.68 -20.29
C ALA A 82 -6.42 -10.69 -21.12
N ASP A 83 -6.94 -9.64 -20.48
CA ASP A 83 -7.81 -8.65 -21.12
C ASP A 83 -7.06 -7.77 -22.10
N HIS A 84 -5.84 -7.35 -21.77
CA HIS A 84 -5.02 -6.53 -22.65
C HIS A 84 -4.26 -7.33 -23.72
N ARG A 85 -4.09 -8.65 -23.51
CA ARG A 85 -3.36 -9.57 -24.42
C ARG A 85 -1.93 -9.12 -24.75
N ARG A 86 -1.27 -8.50 -23.78
CA ARG A 86 0.11 -8.03 -23.88
C ARG A 86 0.71 -7.82 -22.51
N GLU A 87 2.02 -7.60 -22.48
CA GLU A 87 2.73 -7.13 -21.30
C GLU A 87 2.35 -5.68 -20.95
N PRO A 88 2.46 -5.30 -19.66
CA PRO A 88 2.28 -3.91 -19.24
C PRO A 88 3.36 -3.03 -19.86
N LEU A 89 3.05 -1.75 -20.06
CA LEU A 89 4.02 -0.77 -20.61
C LEU A 89 5.06 -0.37 -19.56
N LEU A 90 4.72 -0.50 -18.28
CA LEU A 90 5.60 -0.31 -17.14
C LEU A 90 5.74 -1.63 -16.38
N SER A 91 6.87 -1.87 -15.73
CA SER A 91 7.09 -3.12 -14.99
C SER A 91 6.05 -3.32 -13.88
N SER A 92 5.75 -4.57 -13.52
CA SER A 92 4.74 -4.91 -12.51
C SER A 92 5.06 -4.35 -11.11
N ASN A 93 6.34 -4.06 -10.84
CA ASN A 93 6.82 -3.46 -9.61
C ASN A 93 7.02 -1.94 -9.70
N PHE A 94 6.65 -1.31 -10.81
CA PHE A 94 6.82 0.13 -11.00
C PHE A 94 5.99 0.95 -10.00
N LEU A 95 4.75 0.53 -9.75
CA LEU A 95 3.87 1.14 -8.74
C LEU A 95 3.77 0.23 -7.51
N THR A 96 3.83 0.84 -6.33
CA THR A 96 3.39 0.17 -5.11
C THR A 96 1.89 0.38 -4.94
N VAL A 97 1.15 -0.71 -4.69
CA VAL A 97 -0.24 -0.66 -4.26
C VAL A 97 -0.24 -0.36 -2.76
N VAL A 98 -0.80 0.78 -2.35
CA VAL A 98 -0.78 1.25 -0.96
C VAL A 98 -2.20 1.34 -0.43
N PHE A 99 -2.54 0.56 0.59
CA PHE A 99 -3.81 0.69 1.30
C PHE A 99 -3.71 1.81 2.33
N ILE A 100 -4.69 2.72 2.32
CA ILE A 100 -4.76 3.89 3.19
C ILE A 100 -6.19 4.12 3.69
N THR A 101 -6.33 4.84 4.80
CA THR A 101 -7.64 5.26 5.29
C THR A 101 -8.40 6.11 4.28
N GLU A 102 -9.73 5.95 4.24
CA GLU A 102 -10.62 6.80 3.44
C GLU A 102 -10.41 8.30 3.73
N ALA A 103 -10.13 8.66 5.00
CA ALA A 103 -9.82 10.03 5.40
C ALA A 103 -8.48 10.56 4.84
N LYS A 104 -7.47 9.70 4.64
CA LYS A 104 -6.25 10.08 3.91
C LYS A 104 -6.52 10.18 2.41
N MET A 105 -7.35 9.29 1.88
CA MET A 105 -7.73 9.28 0.48
C MET A 105 -8.44 10.59 0.09
N SER A 106 -9.41 11.05 0.89
CA SER A 106 -10.15 12.30 0.61
C SER A 106 -9.21 13.51 0.53
N ARG A 107 -8.21 13.59 1.41
CA ARG A 107 -7.20 14.67 1.41
C ARG A 107 -6.35 14.70 0.14
N PHE A 108 -6.13 13.55 -0.51
CA PHE A 108 -5.43 13.54 -1.79
C PHE A 108 -6.27 14.19 -2.90
N TYR A 109 -7.59 14.00 -2.89
CA TYR A 109 -8.50 14.64 -3.84
C TYR A 109 -8.71 16.13 -3.55
N GLU A 110 -8.63 16.55 -2.28
CA GLU A 110 -8.67 17.97 -1.88
C GLU A 110 -7.36 18.73 -2.15
N GLY A 111 -6.26 18.00 -2.36
CA GLY A 111 -4.94 18.56 -2.61
C GLY A 111 -4.80 19.30 -3.96
N PRO A 112 -3.69 20.01 -4.18
CA PRO A 112 -3.44 20.68 -5.44
C PRO A 112 -3.42 19.68 -6.60
N LYS A 113 -4.24 19.93 -7.62
CA LYS A 113 -4.32 19.11 -8.84
C LYS A 113 -2.94 18.87 -9.42
N ARG A 114 -2.55 17.59 -9.50
CA ARG A 114 -1.24 17.20 -10.04
C ARG A 114 -1.29 17.32 -11.55
N ARG A 115 -0.75 18.43 -12.07
CA ARG A 115 -0.66 18.74 -13.52
C ARG A 115 -0.18 17.58 -14.39
N ILE A 116 0.58 16.64 -13.83
CA ILE A 116 1.18 15.50 -14.51
C ILE A 116 0.12 14.48 -14.97
N PHE A 117 -0.97 14.31 -14.22
CA PHE A 117 -2.03 13.34 -14.53
C PHE A 117 -3.31 14.01 -15.00
N ARG A 118 -3.25 15.26 -15.48
CA ARG A 118 -4.44 16.03 -15.86
C ARG A 118 -5.37 15.30 -16.85
N MET A 119 -4.80 14.48 -17.73
CA MET A 119 -5.58 13.66 -18.69
C MET A 119 -6.24 12.44 -18.03
N LEU A 120 -5.70 11.94 -16.92
CA LEU A 120 -6.23 10.82 -16.14
C LEU A 120 -7.16 11.28 -15.00
N GLU A 121 -7.13 12.57 -14.62
CA GLU A 121 -7.95 13.13 -13.53
C GLU A 121 -9.44 12.79 -13.68
N GLY A 122 -10.02 13.00 -14.87
CA GLY A 122 -11.45 12.72 -15.10
C GLY A 122 -11.81 11.23 -15.06
N GLU A 123 -10.83 10.34 -15.18
CA GLU A 123 -11.03 8.90 -14.95
C GLU A 123 -10.88 8.53 -13.48
N MET A 124 -9.90 9.12 -12.80
CA MET A 124 -9.72 8.92 -11.35
C MET A 124 -10.95 9.36 -10.57
N GLU A 125 -11.64 10.42 -10.99
CA GLU A 125 -12.91 10.87 -10.41
C GLU A 125 -14.04 9.81 -10.50
N LYS A 126 -13.97 8.88 -11.46
CA LYS A 126 -14.95 7.77 -11.60
C LYS A 126 -14.67 6.61 -10.64
N HIS A 127 -13.49 6.58 -10.03
CA HIS A 127 -13.02 5.50 -9.18
C HIS A 127 -12.55 6.08 -7.83
N PRO A 128 -13.48 6.51 -6.96
CA PRO A 128 -13.15 7.20 -5.71
C PRO A 128 -12.34 6.35 -4.72
N ASP A 129 -12.34 5.03 -4.92
CA ASP A 129 -11.56 4.08 -4.12
C ASP A 129 -10.09 4.02 -4.53
N VAL A 130 -9.68 4.67 -5.63
CA VAL A 130 -8.35 4.57 -6.24
C VAL A 130 -7.79 5.95 -6.55
N TYR A 131 -6.63 6.26 -5.97
CA TYR A 131 -5.88 7.47 -6.27
C TYR A 131 -4.49 7.13 -6.84
N LEU A 132 -4.15 7.70 -7.98
CA LEU A 132 -2.90 7.46 -8.68
C LEU A 132 -1.85 8.54 -8.37
N SER A 133 -0.61 8.10 -8.19
CA SER A 133 0.57 8.96 -8.05
C SER A 133 1.72 8.43 -8.91
N PRO A 134 2.83 9.19 -9.07
CA PRO A 134 3.95 8.75 -9.91
C PRO A 134 4.65 7.48 -9.43
N THR A 135 4.53 7.12 -8.15
CA THR A 135 5.26 5.99 -7.54
C THR A 135 4.35 4.95 -6.90
N ALA A 136 3.06 5.24 -6.80
CA ALA A 136 2.11 4.38 -6.09
C ALA A 136 0.69 4.56 -6.61
N VAL A 137 -0.08 3.48 -6.50
CA VAL A 137 -1.54 3.51 -6.52
C VAL A 137 -2.01 3.40 -5.08
N PHE A 138 -2.78 4.37 -4.62
CA PHE A 138 -3.43 4.32 -3.32
C PHE A 138 -4.82 3.72 -3.46
N ILE A 139 -5.16 2.79 -2.57
CA ILE A 139 -6.48 2.16 -2.49
C ILE A 139 -7.08 2.42 -1.11
N SER A 140 -8.36 2.78 -1.08
CA SER A 140 -9.08 3.01 0.17
C SER A 140 -9.24 1.72 0.97
N ASP A 141 -9.00 1.77 2.27
CA ASP A 141 -9.17 0.64 3.18
C ASP A 141 -10.63 0.20 3.32
N SER A 142 -11.60 1.06 2.97
CA SER A 142 -13.01 0.69 2.90
C SER A 142 -13.29 -0.43 1.89
N THR A 143 -12.40 -0.64 0.91
CA THR A 143 -12.48 -1.74 -0.06
C THR A 143 -12.14 -3.10 0.55
N LEU A 144 -11.35 -3.16 1.63
CA LEU A 144 -10.87 -4.42 2.21
C LEU A 144 -11.98 -5.28 2.82
N SER A 145 -13.11 -4.65 3.15
CA SER A 145 -14.29 -5.34 3.69
C SER A 145 -15.22 -5.95 2.62
N ASP A 146 -14.93 -5.72 1.33
CA ASP A 146 -15.74 -6.15 0.20
C ASP A 146 -14.84 -6.64 -0.95
N ASP A 147 -14.75 -7.96 -1.12
CA ASP A 147 -13.90 -8.60 -2.14
C ASP A 147 -14.16 -8.07 -3.55
N ARG A 148 -15.42 -7.78 -3.90
CA ARG A 148 -15.75 -7.25 -5.23
C ARG A 148 -15.21 -5.84 -5.41
N ARG A 149 -15.35 -4.99 -4.39
CA ARG A 149 -14.79 -3.62 -4.42
C ARG A 149 -13.27 -3.65 -4.42
N LEU A 150 -12.65 -4.52 -3.61
CA LEU A 150 -11.19 -4.72 -3.60
C LEU A 150 -10.67 -5.12 -4.97
N ARG A 151 -11.24 -6.17 -5.58
CA ARG A 151 -10.85 -6.61 -6.93
C ARG A 151 -11.03 -5.53 -7.97
N SER A 152 -12.15 -4.79 -7.92
CA SER A 152 -12.40 -3.67 -8.82
C SER A 152 -11.36 -2.56 -8.63
N ALA A 153 -11.04 -2.17 -7.40
CA ALA A 153 -10.06 -1.13 -7.12
C ALA A 153 -8.65 -1.55 -7.57
N LEU A 154 -8.25 -2.80 -7.29
CA LEU A 154 -7.00 -3.37 -7.77
C LEU A 154 -6.95 -3.40 -9.31
N TYR A 155 -8.04 -3.78 -9.98
CA TYR A 155 -8.09 -3.86 -11.44
C TYR A 155 -7.93 -2.48 -12.07
N GLN A 156 -8.63 -1.47 -11.54
CA GLN A 156 -8.49 -0.09 -12.02
C GLN A 156 -7.08 0.46 -11.74
N GLY A 157 -6.57 0.25 -10.53
CA GLY A 157 -5.26 0.71 -10.09
C GLY A 157 -4.11 0.13 -10.90
N LEU A 158 -4.03 -1.21 -10.97
CA LEU A 158 -2.99 -1.90 -11.72
C LEU A 158 -3.16 -1.74 -13.23
N GLY A 159 -4.38 -1.49 -13.71
CA GLY A 159 -4.68 -1.22 -15.11
C GLY A 159 -3.90 -0.02 -15.68
N TYR A 160 -3.52 0.95 -14.84
CA TYR A 160 -2.68 2.06 -15.28
C TYR A 160 -1.31 1.62 -15.83
N LEU A 161 -0.75 0.48 -15.38
CA LEU A 161 0.50 -0.07 -15.92
C LEU A 161 0.38 -0.46 -17.40
N PHE A 162 -0.84 -0.64 -17.89
CA PHE A 162 -1.13 -0.95 -19.28
C PHE A 162 -1.51 0.30 -20.09
N ARG A 163 -1.71 1.48 -19.50
CA ARG A 163 -2.23 2.63 -20.24
C ARG A 163 -1.11 3.44 -20.91
N GLN A 164 -1.31 3.78 -22.18
CA GLN A 164 -0.35 4.56 -22.98
C GLN A 164 -0.17 5.96 -22.39
N GLU A 165 -1.26 6.61 -22.00
CA GLU A 165 -1.27 7.95 -21.43
C GLU A 165 -0.51 8.01 -20.10
N PHE A 166 -0.59 6.94 -19.31
CA PHE A 166 0.16 6.83 -18.07
C PHE A 166 1.65 6.59 -18.33
N TYR A 167 1.99 5.70 -19.26
CA TYR A 167 3.37 5.47 -19.69
C TYR A 167 4.04 6.77 -20.16
N GLU A 168 3.39 7.52 -21.05
CA GLU A 168 3.93 8.79 -21.58
C GLU A 168 4.09 9.85 -20.48
N ALA A 169 3.14 9.93 -19.55
CA ALA A 169 3.26 10.82 -18.39
C ALA A 169 4.46 10.46 -17.52
N MET A 170 4.71 9.16 -17.29
CA MET A 170 5.85 8.68 -16.50
C MET A 170 7.18 8.86 -17.22
N GLU A 171 7.25 8.55 -18.52
CA GLU A 171 8.43 8.79 -19.35
C GLU A 171 8.79 10.29 -19.35
N GLY A 172 7.80 11.16 -19.47
CA GLY A 172 7.97 12.61 -19.35
C GLY A 172 8.52 13.06 -17.99
N LEU A 173 8.18 12.39 -16.89
CA LEU A 173 8.73 12.68 -15.56
C LEU A 173 10.17 12.19 -15.41
N ILE A 174 10.42 10.95 -15.83
CA ILE A 174 11.72 10.29 -15.75
C ILE A 174 12.75 11.07 -16.57
N ASN A 175 12.41 11.39 -17.82
CA ASN A 175 13.29 12.12 -18.73
C ASN A 175 13.50 13.59 -18.33
N ARG A 176 12.61 14.17 -17.51
CA ARG A 176 12.80 15.51 -16.92
C ARG A 176 13.61 15.51 -15.62
N GLY A 177 14.15 14.36 -15.21
CA GLY A 177 15.10 14.27 -14.10
C GLY A 177 14.46 14.24 -12.71
N ILE A 178 13.20 13.80 -12.58
CA ILE A 178 12.65 13.45 -11.27
C ILE A 178 13.10 12.02 -10.96
N PRO A 179 13.98 11.79 -9.96
CA PRO A 179 14.52 10.47 -9.70
C PRO A 179 13.39 9.52 -9.26
N VAL A 180 13.22 8.42 -10.02
CA VAL A 180 12.45 7.27 -9.59
C VAL A 180 13.34 6.46 -8.65
N PRO A 181 12.91 6.15 -7.41
CA PRO A 181 13.72 5.33 -6.52
C PRO A 181 13.78 3.90 -7.08
N TYR A 182 14.93 3.53 -7.62
CA TYR A 182 15.26 2.13 -7.87
C TYR A 182 15.51 1.44 -6.52
N PRO A 183 14.98 0.23 -6.28
CA PRO A 183 15.46 -0.61 -5.20
C PRO A 183 16.88 -1.08 -5.57
N HIS A 184 17.86 -0.79 -4.72
CA HIS A 184 19.16 -1.41 -4.80
C HIS A 184 19.05 -2.87 -4.32
N ASP A 185 19.64 -3.78 -5.09
CA ASP A 185 19.80 -5.21 -4.79
C ASP A 185 20.49 -5.46 -3.43
#